data_AF-W0BFY0-F1
#
_entry.id   AF-W0BFY0-F1
#
_cell.length_a   1.000
_cell.length_b   1.000
_cell.length_c   1.000
_cell.angle_alpha   90.00
_cell.angle_beta   90.00
_cell.angle_gamma   90.00
#
_symmetry.space_group_name_H-M   'P 1'
#
loop_
_entity.id
_entity.type
_entity.pdbx_description
1 polymer ?
#
loop_
_entity_poly.entity_id
_entity_poly.type
_entity_poly.pdbx_seq_one_letter_code
_entity_poly.pdbx_strand_id
1 'polypeptide(L)'
;MQNSLRQYYLQQMGIETWILRQPNSGSQALCSLAVEVKSCTQCVLHKTRTQTVFARGNPKAKLMIIGEAPGFHEDKQGLPFVGKAGNLLNKMLHSIGLSDEDVYIANVIKCRPPDNRDPKTEE
;
A
#
# COMPACT_ATOMS: atom_id res chain seq x y z
N MET A 1 22.66 16.43 16.36
CA MET A 1 23.64 15.64 15.57
C MET A 1 23.02 14.50 14.76
N GLN A 2 21.97 13.80 15.21
CA GLN A 2 21.38 12.67 14.44
C GLN A 2 20.54 13.06 13.20
N ASN A 3 20.01 14.29 13.12
CA ASN A 3 19.16 14.69 11.99
C ASN A 3 19.93 15.05 10.71
N SER A 4 21.14 15.60 10.80
CA SER A 4 21.92 16.01 9.62
C SER A 4 22.43 14.82 8.80
N LEU A 5 22.91 13.77 9.46
CA LEU A 5 23.38 12.56 8.78
C LEU A 5 22.21 11.79 8.12
N ARG A 6 21.05 11.74 8.77
CA ARG A 6 19.84 11.15 8.18
C ARG A 6 19.40 11.90 6.93
N GLN A 7 19.34 13.24 7.00
CA GLN A 7 19.00 14.08 5.86
C GLN A 7 19.99 13.89 4.70
N TYR A 8 21.28 13.81 5.00
CA TYR A 8 22.31 13.50 4.00
C TYR A 8 22.04 12.17 3.30
N TYR A 9 21.82 11.07 4.04
CA TYR A 9 21.53 9.78 3.41
C TYR A 9 20.26 9.77 2.57
N LEU A 10 19.18 10.41 3.05
CA LEU A 10 17.94 10.53 2.28
C LEU A 10 18.18 11.27 0.95
N GLN A 11 18.92 12.37 0.98
CA GLN A 11 19.28 13.12 -0.23
C GLN A 11 20.16 12.30 -1.18
N GLN A 12 21.16 11.57 -0.67
CA GLN A 12 22.00 10.70 -1.50
C GLN A 12 21.21 9.53 -2.12
N MET A 13 20.11 9.12 -1.51
CA MET A 13 19.17 8.14 -2.07
C MET A 13 18.15 8.77 -3.03
N GLY A 14 18.22 10.09 -3.30
CA GLY A 14 17.27 10.80 -4.15
C GLY A 14 15.91 11.07 -3.48
N ILE A 15 15.83 10.96 -2.15
CA ILE A 15 14.60 11.24 -1.39
C ILE A 15 14.57 12.73 -1.06
N GLU A 16 13.89 13.50 -1.91
CA GLU A 16 13.78 14.96 -1.78
C GLU A 16 12.73 15.38 -0.73
N THR A 17 11.66 14.59 -0.59
CA THR A 17 10.56 14.89 0.35
C THR A 17 10.57 13.91 1.51
N TRP A 18 10.80 14.43 2.73
CA TRP A 18 10.65 13.66 3.97
C TRP A 18 9.94 14.51 5.03
N ILE A 19 8.86 13.97 5.59
CA ILE A 19 8.05 14.63 6.61
C ILE A 19 7.99 13.73 7.84
N LEU A 20 8.24 14.29 9.02
CA LEU A 20 8.09 13.55 10.26
C LEU A 20 6.61 13.30 10.55
N ARG A 21 6.23 12.03 10.71
CA ARG A 21 4.87 11.63 11.08
C ARG A 21 4.52 12.23 12.45
N GLN A 22 3.47 13.04 12.50
CA GLN A 22 2.87 13.49 13.75
C GLN A 22 2.14 12.30 14.42
N PRO A 23 2.23 12.15 15.75
CA PRO A 23 1.55 11.07 16.45
C PRO A 23 0.03 11.26 16.37
N ASN A 24 -0.66 10.35 15.67
CA ASN A 24 -2.12 10.27 15.64
C ASN A 24 -2.57 8.82 15.79
N SER A 25 -3.64 8.60 16.55
CA SER A 25 -4.25 7.29 16.83
C SER A 25 -5.14 6.84 15.66
N GLY A 26 -4.54 6.19 14.65
CA GLY A 26 -5.20 5.92 13.35
C GLY A 26 -5.97 4.60 13.22
N SER A 27 -5.97 3.69 14.20
CA SER A 27 -6.49 2.33 13.97
C SER A 27 -8.02 2.28 13.77
N GLN A 28 -8.79 3.03 14.54
CA GLN A 28 -10.26 3.08 14.40
C GLN A 28 -10.67 3.72 13.07
N ALA A 29 -9.94 4.75 12.64
CA ALA A 29 -10.16 5.43 11.37
C ALA A 29 -9.93 4.51 10.17
N LEU A 30 -8.96 3.59 10.24
CA LEU A 30 -8.69 2.62 9.17
C LEU A 30 -9.83 1.62 8.97
N CYS A 31 -10.47 1.16 10.04
CA CYS A 31 -11.63 0.27 9.94
C CYS A 31 -12.82 0.97 9.24
N SER A 32 -13.13 2.21 9.65
CA SER A 32 -14.19 3.00 9.00
C SER A 32 -13.87 3.27 7.53
N LEU A 33 -12.62 3.62 7.22
CA LEU A 33 -12.17 3.85 5.84
C LEU A 33 -12.25 2.57 4.99
N ALA A 34 -11.94 1.41 5.54
CA ALA A 34 -12.06 0.14 4.81
C ALA A 34 -13.51 -0.16 4.40
N VAL A 35 -14.47 0.19 5.26
CA VAL A 35 -15.91 0.06 4.98
C VAL A 35 -16.32 1.01 3.85
N GLU A 36 -15.90 2.27 3.92
CA GLU A 36 -16.19 3.27 2.89
C GLU A 36 -15.62 2.88 1.52
N VAL A 37 -14.35 2.43 1.50
CA VAL A 37 -13.69 1.97 0.27
C VAL A 37 -14.43 0.79 -0.36
N LYS A 38 -14.93 -0.16 0.44
CA LYS A 38 -15.65 -1.33 -0.08
C LYS A 38 -16.82 -0.94 -0.99
N SER A 39 -17.55 0.11 -0.62
CA SER A 39 -18.68 0.65 -1.39
C SER A 39 -18.32 1.77 -2.37
N CYS A 40 -17.05 2.13 -2.51
CA CYS A 40 -16.64 3.28 -3.33
C CYS A 40 -17.03 3.10 -4.82
N THR A 41 -17.54 4.18 -5.41
CA THR A 41 -17.93 4.28 -6.83
C THR A 41 -17.39 5.55 -7.51
N GLN A 42 -16.40 6.22 -6.89
CA GLN A 42 -15.95 7.56 -7.31
C GLN A 42 -15.21 7.56 -8.67
N CYS A 43 -14.65 6.44 -9.13
CA CYS A 43 -14.00 6.32 -10.44
C CYS A 43 -14.55 5.12 -11.24
N VAL A 44 -14.24 5.04 -12.53
CA VAL A 44 -14.81 4.03 -13.44
C VAL A 44 -14.41 2.59 -13.11
N LEU A 45 -13.29 2.39 -12.40
CA LEU A 45 -12.76 1.08 -12.03
C LEU A 45 -13.72 0.28 -11.14
N HIS A 46 -14.63 0.97 -10.46
CA HIS A 46 -15.64 0.33 -9.63
C HIS A 46 -16.53 -0.63 -10.44
N LYS A 47 -16.70 -0.38 -11.75
CA LYS A 47 -17.59 -1.15 -12.63
C LYS A 47 -17.03 -2.52 -13.00
N THR A 48 -15.71 -2.70 -12.92
CA THR A 48 -15.03 -3.90 -13.45
C THR A 48 -14.30 -4.72 -12.40
N ARG A 49 -14.05 -4.17 -11.21
CA ARG A 49 -13.43 -4.90 -10.09
C ARG A 49 -14.34 -6.03 -9.61
N THR A 50 -13.75 -7.11 -9.11
CA THR A 50 -14.50 -8.12 -8.34
C THR A 50 -14.81 -7.60 -6.94
N GLN A 51 -13.80 -7.00 -6.30
CA GLN A 51 -13.93 -6.35 -5.00
C GLN A 51 -12.79 -5.34 -4.83
N THR A 52 -12.87 -4.48 -3.83
CA THR A 52 -11.76 -3.60 -3.49
C THR A 52 -10.65 -4.36 -2.75
N VAL A 53 -9.41 -3.94 -2.99
CA VAL A 53 -8.23 -4.42 -2.27
C VAL A 53 -7.71 -3.30 -1.40
N PHE A 54 -8.02 -3.34 -0.10
CA PHE A 54 -7.75 -2.24 0.81
C PHE A 54 -6.29 -2.19 1.27
N ALA A 55 -5.90 -3.19 2.07
CA ALA A 55 -4.57 -3.36 2.64
C ALA A 55 -4.38 -4.76 3.25
N ARG A 56 -3.13 -5.12 3.62
CA ARG A 56 -2.81 -6.22 4.54
C ARG A 56 -1.65 -5.83 5.48
N GLY A 57 -1.43 -6.65 6.52
CA GLY A 57 -0.38 -6.46 7.51
C GLY A 57 -0.83 -5.62 8.71
N ASN A 58 0.13 -5.11 9.47
CA ASN A 58 -0.12 -4.46 10.76
C ASN A 58 -0.52 -2.98 10.62
N PRO A 59 -1.74 -2.57 11.03
CA PRO A 59 -2.20 -1.18 10.96
C PRO A 59 -1.38 -0.19 11.80
N LYS A 60 -0.56 -0.71 12.73
CA LYS A 60 0.34 0.08 13.59
C LYS A 60 1.80 0.02 13.13
N ALA A 61 2.08 -0.58 11.97
CA ALA A 61 3.43 -0.68 11.42
C ALA A 61 4.06 0.71 11.19
N LYS A 62 5.37 0.79 11.41
CA LYS A 62 6.16 1.98 11.09
C LYS A 62 6.53 2.04 9.61
N LEU A 63 6.67 0.87 8.98
CA LEU A 63 6.94 0.74 7.55
C LEU A 63 5.62 0.48 6.80
N MET A 64 5.33 1.33 5.82
CA MET A 64 4.24 1.14 4.87
C MET A 64 4.80 0.98 3.47
N ILE A 65 4.32 -0.01 2.74
CA ILE A 65 4.67 -0.26 1.33
C ILE A 65 3.42 0.03 0.50
N ILE A 66 3.60 0.82 -0.55
CA ILE A 66 2.53 1.25 -1.45
C ILE A 66 2.88 0.80 -2.86
N GLY A 67 2.08 -0.10 -3.42
CA GLY A 67 2.12 -0.44 -4.84
C GLY A 67 1.18 0.44 -5.66
N GLU A 68 1.17 0.24 -6.97
CA GLU A 68 0.35 1.02 -7.90
C GLU A 68 -1.12 0.60 -7.85
N ALA A 69 -1.41 -0.64 -8.25
CA ALA A 69 -2.76 -1.16 -8.41
C ALA A 69 -2.87 -2.64 -8.03
N PRO A 70 -4.07 -3.13 -7.68
CA PRO A 70 -4.32 -4.56 -7.50
C PRO A 70 -4.26 -5.30 -8.84
N GLY A 71 -3.62 -6.47 -8.86
CA GLY A 71 -3.64 -7.39 -9.99
C GLY A 71 -4.80 -8.39 -9.93
N PHE A 72 -4.83 -9.34 -10.86
CA PHE A 72 -5.87 -10.37 -10.96
C PHE A 72 -6.07 -11.18 -9.67
N HIS A 73 -4.96 -11.65 -9.06
CA HIS A 73 -5.05 -12.48 -7.86
C HIS A 73 -5.45 -11.68 -6.63
N GLU A 74 -4.98 -10.44 -6.56
CA GLU A 74 -5.32 -9.48 -5.51
C GLU A 74 -6.81 -9.15 -5.54
N ASP A 75 -7.35 -8.79 -6.71
CA ASP A 75 -8.79 -8.52 -6.91
C ASP A 75 -9.65 -9.74 -6.53
N LYS A 76 -9.21 -10.95 -6.90
CA LYS A 76 -9.94 -12.17 -6.54
C LYS A 76 -9.94 -12.44 -5.02
N GLN A 77 -8.86 -12.13 -4.33
CA GLN A 77 -8.67 -12.46 -2.90
C GLN A 77 -8.98 -11.30 -1.94
N GLY A 78 -9.06 -10.06 -2.42
CA GLY A 78 -9.26 -8.88 -1.58
C GLY A 78 -7.99 -8.43 -0.84
N LEU A 79 -6.83 -9.01 -1.14
CA LEU A 79 -5.57 -8.76 -0.43
C LEU A 79 -4.47 -8.30 -1.40
N PRO A 80 -3.69 -7.25 -1.07
CA PRO A 80 -2.66 -6.74 -1.96
C PRO A 80 -1.40 -7.62 -1.92
N PHE A 81 -0.64 -7.67 -3.02
CA PHE A 81 0.62 -8.39 -3.12
C PHE A 81 0.51 -9.87 -2.71
N VAL A 82 -0.43 -10.61 -3.33
CA VAL A 82 -0.59 -12.07 -3.16
C VAL A 82 -0.16 -12.86 -4.40
N GLY A 83 0.10 -12.20 -5.52
CA GLY A 83 0.65 -12.79 -6.73
C GLY A 83 2.18 -12.99 -6.70
N LYS A 84 2.76 -13.20 -7.89
CA LYS A 84 4.21 -13.42 -8.05
C LYS A 84 5.07 -12.28 -7.48
N ALA A 85 4.69 -11.03 -7.75
CA ALA A 85 5.37 -9.86 -7.21
C ALA A 85 5.28 -9.79 -5.67
N GLY A 86 4.14 -10.20 -5.11
CA GLY A 86 3.95 -10.31 -3.66
C GLY A 86 4.85 -11.36 -3.01
N ASN A 87 5.01 -12.52 -3.65
CA ASN A 87 5.94 -13.54 -3.17
C ASN A 87 7.39 -13.06 -3.18
N LEU A 88 7.79 -12.28 -4.19
CA LEU A 88 9.12 -11.66 -4.21
C LEU A 88 9.26 -10.61 -3.10
N LEU A 89 8.25 -9.75 -2.92
CA LEU A 89 8.22 -8.77 -1.82
C LEU A 89 8.39 -9.44 -0.46
N ASN A 90 7.63 -10.52 -0.21
CA ASN A 90 7.75 -11.27 1.03
C ASN A 90 9.17 -11.80 1.23
N LYS A 91 9.80 -12.39 0.20
CA LYS A 91 11.21 -12.85 0.29
C LYS A 91 12.18 -11.71 0.64
N MET A 92 11.99 -10.54 0.03
CA MET A 92 12.82 -9.36 0.33
C MET A 92 12.63 -8.90 1.78
N LEU A 93 11.41 -8.82 2.27
CA LEU A 93 11.12 -8.49 3.68
C LEU A 93 11.78 -9.49 4.64
N HIS A 94 11.62 -10.79 4.39
CA HIS A 94 12.21 -11.82 5.23
C HIS A 94 13.75 -11.75 5.22
N SER A 95 14.37 -11.39 4.09
CA SER A 95 15.83 -11.25 4.00
C SER A 95 16.40 -10.12 4.89
N ILE A 96 15.57 -9.13 5.24
CA ILE A 96 15.93 -8.05 6.17
C ILE A 96 15.30 -8.22 7.56
N GLY A 97 14.81 -9.43 7.87
CA GLY A 97 14.23 -9.76 9.18
C GLY A 97 12.85 -9.18 9.45
N LEU A 98 12.11 -8.78 8.41
CA LEU A 98 10.73 -8.28 8.51
C LEU A 98 9.73 -9.31 8.00
N SER A 99 8.53 -9.27 8.58
CA SER A 99 7.39 -10.11 8.23
C SER A 99 6.14 -9.27 7.95
N ASP A 100 5.02 -9.92 7.61
CA ASP A 100 3.73 -9.25 7.41
C ASP A 100 3.22 -8.51 8.66
N GLU A 101 3.66 -8.91 9.85
CA GLU A 101 3.31 -8.26 11.13
C GLU A 101 4.10 -6.97 11.38
N ASP A 102 5.18 -6.74 10.62
CA ASP A 102 6.06 -5.58 10.78
C ASP A 102 5.73 -4.45 9.80
N VAL A 103 4.92 -4.73 8.79
CA VAL A 103 4.64 -3.83 7.67
C VAL A 103 3.14 -3.63 7.45
N TYR A 104 2.78 -2.51 6.83
CA TYR A 104 1.45 -2.28 6.30
C TYR A 104 1.54 -2.15 4.78
N ILE A 105 0.81 -2.97 4.03
CA ILE A 105 0.94 -3.04 2.57
C ILE A 105 -0.40 -2.63 1.95
N ALA A 106 -0.35 -1.69 1.00
CA ALA A 106 -1.52 -1.23 0.27
C ALA A 106 -1.13 -0.85 -1.17
N ASN A 107 -2.12 -0.42 -1.97
CA ASN A 107 -1.90 0.19 -3.28
C ASN A 107 -2.43 1.63 -3.31
N VAL A 108 -1.94 2.45 -4.25
CA VAL A 108 -2.44 3.80 -4.52
C VAL A 108 -3.93 3.74 -4.83
N ILE A 109 -4.31 2.95 -5.86
CA ILE A 109 -5.70 2.69 -6.18
C ILE A 109 -6.18 1.37 -5.57
N LYS A 110 -7.48 1.28 -5.27
CA LYS A 110 -8.09 0.14 -4.53
C LYS A 110 -8.85 -0.84 -5.41
N CYS A 111 -8.94 -0.57 -6.70
CA CYS A 111 -9.68 -1.35 -7.68
C CYS A 111 -8.71 -1.80 -8.78
N ARG A 112 -8.86 -3.02 -9.27
CA ARG A 112 -8.05 -3.51 -10.39
C ARG A 112 -8.45 -2.84 -11.70
N PRO A 113 -7.52 -2.24 -12.45
CA PRO A 113 -7.76 -1.80 -13.82
C PRO A 113 -8.09 -2.97 -14.76
N PRO A 114 -8.99 -2.80 -15.75
CA PRO A 114 -9.26 -3.80 -16.77
C PRO A 114 -7.97 -4.32 -17.40
N ASP A 115 -7.87 -5.64 -17.58
CA ASP A 115 -6.70 -6.31 -18.16
C ASP A 115 -5.34 -6.02 -17.47
N ASN A 116 -5.36 -5.52 -16.23
CA ASN A 116 -4.17 -5.06 -15.49
C ASN A 116 -3.38 -3.96 -16.21
N ARG A 117 -4.05 -3.10 -16.99
CA ARG A 117 -3.41 -1.90 -17.54
C ARG A 117 -2.99 -0.93 -16.44
N ASP A 118 -2.13 0.02 -16.79
CA ASP A 118 -1.77 1.12 -15.91
C ASP A 118 -3.01 1.98 -15.58
N PRO A 119 -3.17 2.44 -14.32
CA PRO A 119 -4.17 3.41 -13.93
C PRO A 119 -4.01 4.73 -14.67
N LYS A 120 -5.13 5.38 -14.97
CA LYS A 120 -5.11 6.74 -15.51
C LYS A 120 -5.05 7.76 -14.38
N THR A 121 -4.67 9.00 -14.72
CA THR A 121 -4.56 10.10 -13.76
C THR A 121 -5.88 10.40 -13.04
N GLU A 122 -7.01 10.20 -13.71
CA GLU A 122 -8.35 10.42 -13.16
C GLU A 122 -8.90 9.27 -12.31
N GLU A 123 -8.16 8.16 -12.16
CA GLU A 123 -8.62 6.92 -11.51
C GLU A 123 -8.14 6.73 -10.06
#